data_AF-A0A959UJL7-F1
#
_entry.id   AF-A0A959UJL7-F1
#
_cell.length_a   1.000
_cell.length_b   1.000
_cell.length_c   1.000
_cell.angle_alpha   90.00
_cell.angle_beta   90.00
_cell.angle_gamma   90.00
#
_symmetry.space_group_name_H-M   'P 1'
#
loop_
_entity.id
_entity.type
_entity.pdbx_description
1 polymer ?
#
loop_
_entity_poly.entity_id
_entity_poly.type
_entity_poly.pdbx_seq_one_letter_code
_entity_poly.pdbx_strand_id
1 'polypeptide(L)'
;MKKSIFIGILVLIINIPVILFSQQISPSVISSAGEEYSNGNISLSWTLGELATETLSNGNNTLTQGFQQPFYMAIVGIDLDLLVYLEGPFNGNSMNTALNSKGFIPLLQPFNTAPWDYSGSESLVSVPANMVDWVLIEIRDAETAAEALPSSAVEIRAAILLNDGSVVEPDGSSSLQFSANIYHHPFVVVWHRNHLGVLSATPATESGGIYLYDFSTASTQAYGTDALKIIGGGIYGLYAGDANADGIINNTDNIIYWDQQSGNTGYLEADYNLDGEVQNQDKNDYAHDNAGENSQVPD
;
A
#
# COMPACT_ATOMS: atom_id res chain seq x y z
N MET A 1 48.02 29.53 24.67
CA MET A 1 48.52 28.55 23.67
C MET A 1 47.54 27.44 23.31
N LYS A 2 46.55 27.06 24.14
CA LYS A 2 45.64 25.93 23.84
C LYS A 2 44.48 26.24 22.86
N LYS A 3 44.00 27.49 22.75
CA LYS A 3 42.88 27.87 21.84
C LYS A 3 43.27 27.90 20.36
N SER A 4 44.52 28.25 20.04
CA SER A 4 45.00 28.34 18.64
C SER A 4 45.24 26.98 17.99
N ILE A 5 45.52 25.95 18.80
CA ILE A 5 45.72 24.56 18.33
C ILE A 5 44.37 23.91 17.96
N PHE A 6 43.29 24.24 18.68
CA PHE A 6 41.95 23.70 18.40
C PHE A 6 41.36 24.24 17.10
N ILE A 7 41.60 25.52 16.79
CA ILE A 7 41.19 26.13 15.51
C ILE A 7 42.00 25.55 14.34
N GLY A 8 43.30 25.27 14.55
CA GLY A 8 44.12 24.62 13.53
C GLY A 8 43.66 23.19 13.17
N ILE A 9 43.19 22.41 14.15
CA ILE A 9 42.69 21.05 13.92
C ILE A 9 41.29 21.07 13.27
N LEU A 10 40.43 22.02 13.63
CA LEU A 10 39.10 22.18 13.01
C LEU A 10 39.20 22.58 11.52
N VAL A 11 40.15 23.46 11.18
CA VAL A 11 40.40 23.89 9.79
C VAL A 11 41.05 22.76 8.95
N LEU A 12 41.78 21.84 9.58
CA LEU A 12 42.36 20.68 8.90
C LEU A 12 41.30 19.61 8.55
N ILE A 13 40.25 19.45 9.38
CA ILE A 13 39.17 18.48 9.14
C ILE A 13 38.23 18.93 8.01
N ILE A 14 38.04 20.24 7.81
CA ILE A 14 37.22 20.79 6.71
C ILE A 14 37.91 20.67 5.33
N ASN A 15 39.21 20.37 5.30
CA ASN A 15 40.01 20.22 4.07
C ASN A 15 40.32 18.76 3.70
N ILE A 16 39.68 17.77 4.35
CA ILE A 16 39.73 16.40 3.86
C ILE A 16 38.76 16.32 2.68
N PRO A 17 39.23 16.00 1.45
CA PRO A 17 38.32 15.74 0.34
C PRO A 17 37.48 14.52 0.72
N VAL A 18 36.20 14.75 1.03
CA VAL A 18 35.20 13.68 1.05
C VAL A 18 35.16 13.16 -0.38
N ILE A 19 35.57 11.90 -0.57
CA ILE A 19 35.42 11.21 -1.84
C ILE A 19 33.92 11.00 -2.02
N LEU A 20 33.27 11.97 -2.65
CA LEU A 20 31.91 11.84 -3.13
C LEU A 20 31.97 10.87 -4.31
N PHE A 21 31.41 9.68 -4.14
CA PHE A 21 31.14 8.80 -5.27
C PHE A 21 30.08 9.48 -6.12
N SER A 22 30.49 10.09 -7.23
CA SER A 22 29.57 10.53 -8.27
C SER A 22 29.17 9.31 -9.10
N GLN A 23 27.87 9.07 -9.20
CA GLN A 23 27.33 8.03 -10.08
C GLN A 23 27.34 8.53 -11.54
N GLN A 24 27.89 7.71 -12.43
CA GLN A 24 27.91 8.00 -13.86
C GLN A 24 26.57 7.59 -14.48
N ILE A 25 25.75 8.58 -14.84
CA ILE A 25 24.43 8.39 -15.49
C ILE A 25 24.51 8.27 -17.01
N SER A 26 25.71 8.38 -17.57
CA SER A 26 25.96 8.28 -19.01
C SER A 26 26.48 6.88 -19.34
N PRO A 27 26.00 6.24 -20.42
CA PRO A 27 26.51 4.94 -20.84
C PRO A 27 28.03 4.97 -21.01
N SER A 28 28.73 3.99 -20.43
CA SER A 28 30.17 3.81 -20.59
C SER A 28 30.47 2.58 -21.44
N VAL A 29 31.55 2.63 -22.20
CA VAL A 29 32.01 1.50 -23.03
C VAL A 29 33.51 1.29 -22.80
N ILE A 30 33.90 0.03 -22.60
CA ILE A 30 35.30 -0.39 -22.59
C ILE A 30 35.53 -1.06 -23.96
N SER A 31 36.48 -0.54 -24.74
CA SER A 31 36.78 -1.02 -26.09
C SER A 31 38.28 -1.06 -26.34
N SER A 32 38.72 -1.91 -27.26
CA SER A 32 40.13 -2.02 -27.64
C SER A 32 40.68 -0.76 -28.34
N ALA A 33 39.81 0.07 -28.92
CA ALA A 33 40.12 1.38 -29.50
C ALA A 33 38.83 2.20 -29.71
N GLY A 34 38.91 3.52 -29.59
CA GLY A 34 37.82 4.45 -29.89
C GLY A 34 38.24 5.91 -29.69
N GLU A 35 37.47 6.84 -30.27
CA GLU A 35 37.64 8.28 -30.06
C GLU A 35 36.27 8.98 -29.98
N GLU A 36 36.26 10.15 -29.35
CA GLU A 36 35.12 11.07 -29.33
C GLU A 36 35.54 12.39 -29.97
N TYR A 37 34.69 12.91 -30.87
CA TYR A 37 34.79 14.25 -31.42
C TYR A 37 33.48 14.99 -31.16
N SER A 38 33.55 16.16 -30.54
CA SER A 38 32.40 17.03 -30.41
C SER A 38 32.68 18.42 -30.99
N ASN A 39 31.69 18.94 -31.70
CA ASN A 39 31.55 20.34 -32.05
C ASN A 39 30.14 20.75 -31.60
N GLY A 40 29.89 22.01 -31.25
CA GLY A 40 28.72 22.47 -30.46
C GLY A 40 27.32 22.03 -30.89
N ASN A 41 27.16 21.42 -32.07
CA ASN A 41 25.91 20.85 -32.57
C ASN A 41 25.94 19.32 -32.83
N ILE A 42 27.11 18.67 -32.84
CA ILE A 42 27.28 17.25 -33.18
C ILE A 42 28.35 16.63 -32.27
N SER A 43 28.00 15.52 -31.60
CA SER A 43 28.97 14.59 -31.02
C SER A 43 29.02 13.32 -31.87
N LEU A 44 30.22 12.86 -32.17
CA LEU A 44 30.52 11.59 -32.81
C LEU A 44 31.44 10.82 -31.89
N SER A 45 30.97 9.68 -31.41
CA SER A 45 31.81 8.69 -30.75
C SER A 45 31.85 7.43 -31.61
N TRP A 46 33.04 6.84 -31.74
CA TRP A 46 33.21 5.55 -32.38
C TRP A 46 34.07 4.63 -31.53
N THR A 47 33.78 3.35 -31.60
CA THR A 47 34.58 2.29 -31.00
C THR A 47 34.84 1.21 -32.04
N LEU A 48 36.02 0.59 -31.99
CA LEU A 48 36.32 -0.60 -32.78
C LEU A 48 35.71 -1.81 -32.07
N GLY A 49 34.77 -2.49 -32.73
CA GLY A 49 34.14 -3.70 -32.19
C GLY A 49 35.11 -4.88 -32.15
N GLU A 50 35.02 -5.69 -31.08
CA GLU A 50 35.72 -6.97 -30.97
C GLU A 50 34.96 -8.05 -31.75
N LEU A 51 35.67 -9.01 -32.38
CA LEU A 51 35.03 -10.06 -33.20
C LEU A 51 34.24 -11.09 -32.37
N ALA A 52 34.44 -11.10 -31.04
CA ALA A 52 33.73 -11.93 -30.08
C ALA A 52 33.65 -11.17 -28.75
N THR A 53 32.45 -11.08 -28.17
CA THR A 53 32.20 -10.38 -26.90
C THR A 53 32.08 -11.38 -25.76
N GLU A 54 32.93 -11.26 -24.75
CA GLU A 54 32.82 -12.06 -23.52
C GLU A 54 31.71 -11.49 -22.63
N THR A 55 30.79 -12.36 -22.20
CA THR A 55 29.80 -12.04 -21.18
C THR A 55 30.20 -12.69 -19.87
N LEU A 56 30.50 -11.86 -18.88
CA LEU A 56 30.78 -12.29 -17.51
C LEU A 56 29.51 -12.07 -16.68
N SER A 57 29.04 -13.09 -15.97
CA SER A 57 27.88 -13.00 -15.09
C SER A 57 28.19 -13.58 -13.72
N ASN A 58 27.86 -12.83 -12.66
CA ASN A 58 27.99 -13.26 -11.27
C ASN A 58 26.69 -12.96 -10.51
N GLY A 59 25.57 -13.52 -10.99
CA GLY A 59 24.24 -13.48 -10.33
C GLY A 59 23.56 -12.11 -10.30
N ASN A 60 24.22 -11.10 -9.74
CA ASN A 60 23.70 -9.74 -9.55
C ASN A 60 24.19 -8.78 -10.65
N ASN A 61 25.34 -9.08 -11.27
CA ASN A 61 25.96 -8.24 -12.29
C ASN A 61 26.24 -9.06 -13.55
N THR A 62 25.82 -8.55 -14.71
CA THR A 62 26.20 -9.08 -16.02
C THR A 62 26.97 -8.01 -16.76
N LEU A 63 28.20 -8.31 -17.21
CA LEU A 63 29.06 -7.40 -17.97
C LEU A 63 29.29 -8.01 -19.36
N THR A 64 28.90 -7.28 -20.40
CA THR A 64 29.16 -7.66 -21.81
C THR A 64 30.07 -6.61 -22.40
N GLN A 65 31.29 -6.99 -22.75
CA GLN A 65 32.25 -6.06 -23.33
C GLN A 65 31.74 -5.51 -24.68
N GLY A 66 32.03 -4.23 -24.98
CA GLY A 66 31.78 -3.63 -26.28
C GLY A 66 30.33 -3.19 -26.59
N PHE A 67 29.36 -3.35 -25.68
CA PHE A 67 27.98 -2.87 -25.86
C PHE A 67 27.52 -1.97 -24.71
N GLN A 68 26.73 -0.93 -25.02
CA GLN A 68 25.97 -0.20 -23.99
C GLN A 68 24.92 -1.15 -23.39
N GLN A 69 24.96 -1.31 -22.07
CA GLN A 69 23.98 -2.15 -21.38
C GLN A 69 22.72 -1.34 -21.10
N PRO A 70 21.51 -1.82 -21.48
CA PRO A 70 20.30 -1.26 -20.94
C PRO A 70 20.27 -1.50 -19.43
N PHE A 71 19.81 -0.52 -18.66
CA PHE A 71 19.44 -0.76 -17.26
C PHE A 71 18.40 -1.88 -17.23
N TYR A 72 18.71 -2.98 -16.53
CA TYR A 72 17.67 -3.91 -16.11
C TYR A 72 16.93 -3.22 -14.96
N MET A 73 15.74 -2.67 -15.23
CA MET A 73 14.75 -2.54 -14.17
C MET A 73 14.25 -3.94 -13.88
N ALA A 74 14.83 -4.57 -12.85
CA ALA A 74 14.17 -5.70 -12.23
C ALA A 74 12.91 -5.14 -11.59
N ILE A 75 11.74 -5.53 -12.11
CA ILE A 75 10.50 -5.38 -11.37
C ILE A 75 10.62 -6.32 -10.19
N VAL A 76 10.90 -5.76 -9.01
CA VAL A 76 10.83 -6.51 -7.76
C VAL A 76 9.43 -6.27 -7.26
N GLY A 77 8.56 -7.27 -7.44
CA GLY A 77 7.21 -7.21 -6.90
C GLY A 77 7.22 -7.17 -5.38
N ILE A 78 6.13 -6.67 -4.81
CA ILE A 78 5.87 -6.64 -3.37
C ILE A 78 4.91 -7.79 -3.09
N ASP A 79 5.36 -8.80 -2.37
CA ASP A 79 4.45 -9.72 -1.69
C ASP A 79 4.12 -9.12 -0.32
N LEU A 80 2.84 -8.95 0.00
CA LEU A 80 2.37 -8.30 1.23
C LEU A 80 1.49 -9.26 2.05
N ASP A 81 1.92 -9.49 3.29
CA ASP A 81 1.12 -10.10 4.34
C ASP A 81 0.52 -8.99 5.21
N LEU A 82 -0.80 -8.85 5.13
CA LEU A 82 -1.55 -7.78 5.77
C LEU A 82 -2.60 -8.35 6.73
N LEU A 83 -2.63 -7.81 7.96
CA LEU A 83 -3.67 -8.08 8.95
C LEU A 83 -4.51 -6.83 9.24
N VAL A 84 -5.82 -6.96 9.05
CA VAL A 84 -6.83 -5.91 9.25
C VAL A 84 -8.07 -6.52 9.89
N TYR A 85 -8.70 -5.80 10.82
CA TYR A 85 -9.98 -6.18 11.39
C TYR A 85 -11.00 -5.06 11.20
N LEU A 86 -12.26 -5.45 11.11
CA LEU A 86 -13.40 -4.56 10.95
C LEU A 86 -14.25 -4.56 12.21
N GLU A 87 -14.64 -3.39 12.69
CA GLU A 87 -15.72 -3.26 13.66
C GLU A 87 -17.04 -3.75 13.05
N GLY A 88 -17.87 -4.46 13.82
CA GLY A 88 -19.13 -4.96 13.30
C GLY A 88 -19.14 -6.47 13.15
N PRO A 89 -18.45 -7.04 12.14
CA PRO A 89 -18.38 -8.49 12.00
C PRO A 89 -17.50 -9.14 13.07
N PHE A 90 -16.62 -8.40 13.75
CA PHE A 90 -15.76 -8.97 14.80
C PHE A 90 -16.57 -9.46 16.01
N ASN A 91 -16.37 -10.72 16.37
CA ASN A 91 -17.14 -11.43 17.41
C ASN A 91 -16.35 -11.70 18.71
N GLY A 92 -15.19 -11.05 18.87
CA GLY A 92 -14.30 -11.21 20.02
C GLY A 92 -13.17 -12.22 19.81
N ASN A 93 -13.21 -13.03 18.75
CA ASN A 93 -12.13 -13.95 18.39
C ASN A 93 -11.78 -13.88 16.89
N SER A 94 -12.79 -13.82 16.03
CA SER A 94 -12.67 -13.71 14.58
C SER A 94 -13.74 -12.77 14.03
N MET A 95 -13.84 -12.64 12.71
CA MET A 95 -14.96 -11.95 12.06
C MET A 95 -16.03 -12.92 11.56
N ASN A 96 -17.28 -12.49 11.58
CA ASN A 96 -18.42 -13.24 11.06
C ASN A 96 -18.43 -13.16 9.52
N THR A 97 -18.85 -14.25 8.87
CA THR A 97 -18.98 -14.35 7.40
C THR A 97 -20.45 -14.45 6.97
N ALA A 98 -21.29 -13.62 7.57
CA ALA A 98 -22.75 -13.68 7.37
C ALA A 98 -23.15 -13.30 5.94
N LEU A 99 -22.55 -12.27 5.33
CA LEU A 99 -22.73 -11.94 3.91
C LEU A 99 -22.45 -13.12 2.98
N ASN A 100 -21.36 -13.85 3.25
CA ASN A 100 -20.98 -15.03 2.50
C ASN A 100 -22.01 -16.16 2.66
N SER A 101 -22.39 -16.45 3.91
CA SER A 101 -23.39 -17.47 4.23
C SER A 101 -24.75 -17.20 3.58
N LYS A 102 -25.10 -15.92 3.38
CA LYS A 102 -26.32 -15.47 2.69
C LYS A 102 -26.15 -15.33 1.16
N GLY A 103 -24.93 -15.48 0.63
CA GLY A 103 -24.64 -15.38 -0.80
C GLY A 103 -24.73 -13.96 -1.35
N PHE A 104 -24.48 -12.94 -0.52
CA PHE A 104 -24.57 -11.53 -0.91
C PHE A 104 -23.25 -10.95 -1.43
N ILE A 105 -22.10 -11.56 -1.14
CA ILE A 105 -20.81 -11.08 -1.64
C ILE A 105 -20.77 -11.19 -3.17
N PRO A 106 -20.52 -10.08 -3.90
CA PRO A 106 -20.43 -10.13 -5.35
C PRO A 106 -19.16 -10.85 -5.82
N LEU A 107 -19.25 -11.52 -6.96
CA LEU A 107 -18.08 -12.16 -7.59
C LEU A 107 -17.14 -11.16 -8.27
N LEU A 108 -17.62 -9.95 -8.60
CA LEU A 108 -16.79 -8.87 -9.11
C LEU A 108 -16.48 -7.90 -7.96
N GLN A 109 -15.27 -7.34 -7.96
CA GLN A 109 -14.91 -6.31 -6.99
C GLN A 109 -15.88 -5.10 -7.07
N PRO A 110 -16.30 -4.51 -5.92
CA PRO A 110 -17.33 -3.48 -5.87
C PRO A 110 -16.82 -2.03 -5.99
N PHE A 111 -15.51 -1.82 -6.04
CA PHE A 111 -14.85 -0.51 -6.04
C PHE A 111 -14.78 0.15 -7.42
N ASN A 112 -15.37 -0.44 -8.47
CA ASN A 112 -15.43 0.16 -9.81
C ASN A 112 -16.47 1.28 -9.99
N THR A 113 -17.10 1.70 -8.89
CA THR A 113 -18.01 2.83 -8.82
C THR A 113 -17.45 3.91 -7.90
N ALA A 114 -18.03 5.11 -7.99
CA ALA A 114 -17.75 6.19 -7.05
C ALA A 114 -17.93 5.71 -5.58
N PRO A 115 -17.13 6.24 -4.64
CA PRO A 115 -16.10 7.28 -4.83
C PRO A 115 -14.73 6.76 -5.32
N TRP A 116 -14.50 5.45 -5.35
CA TRP A 116 -13.18 4.90 -5.69
C TRP A 116 -12.88 4.89 -7.18
N ASP A 117 -13.91 4.64 -8.01
CA ASP A 117 -13.78 4.54 -9.48
C ASP A 117 -12.60 3.64 -9.91
N TYR A 118 -12.34 2.58 -9.14
CA TYR A 118 -11.19 1.70 -9.31
C TYR A 118 -11.37 0.80 -10.55
N SER A 119 -10.46 0.98 -11.51
CA SER A 119 -10.53 0.31 -12.82
C SER A 119 -10.05 -1.14 -12.86
N GLY A 120 -9.68 -1.73 -11.71
CA GLY A 120 -9.25 -3.12 -11.63
C GLY A 120 -10.35 -4.11 -12.01
N SER A 121 -9.93 -5.31 -12.41
CA SER A 121 -10.81 -6.36 -12.95
C SER A 121 -10.82 -7.64 -12.10
N GLU A 122 -10.35 -7.53 -10.87
CA GLU A 122 -10.31 -8.60 -9.88
C GLU A 122 -11.70 -9.20 -9.69
N SER A 123 -11.74 -10.53 -9.67
CA SER A 123 -12.97 -11.28 -9.56
C SER A 123 -12.73 -12.62 -8.89
N LEU A 124 -13.77 -13.14 -8.25
CA LEU A 124 -13.82 -14.43 -7.60
C LEU A 124 -14.39 -15.47 -8.57
N VAL A 125 -13.76 -16.64 -8.63
CA VAL A 125 -14.39 -17.83 -9.24
C VAL A 125 -15.56 -18.31 -8.36
N SER A 126 -15.36 -18.24 -7.05
CA SER A 126 -16.35 -18.53 -6.01
C SER A 126 -15.93 -17.82 -4.73
N VAL A 127 -16.90 -17.40 -3.91
CA VAL A 127 -16.62 -16.77 -2.61
C VAL A 127 -15.98 -17.80 -1.66
N PRO A 128 -14.75 -17.59 -1.15
CA PRO A 128 -14.10 -18.50 -0.20
C PRO A 128 -14.89 -18.58 1.11
N ALA A 129 -15.00 -19.75 1.74
CA ALA A 129 -15.91 -19.96 2.88
C ALA A 129 -15.64 -19.07 4.12
N ASN A 130 -14.40 -18.64 4.29
CA ASN A 130 -13.95 -17.77 5.37
C ASN A 130 -13.84 -16.29 4.96
N MET A 131 -14.27 -15.91 3.75
CA MET A 131 -14.29 -14.52 3.31
C MET A 131 -15.36 -13.73 4.06
N VAL A 132 -14.94 -12.56 4.58
CA VAL A 132 -15.78 -11.56 5.24
C VAL A 132 -16.32 -10.58 4.21
N ASP A 133 -15.43 -9.91 3.48
CA ASP A 133 -15.79 -8.92 2.45
C ASP A 133 -14.62 -8.61 1.49
N TRP A 134 -14.87 -7.80 0.47
CA TRP A 134 -13.89 -7.13 -0.37
C TRP A 134 -13.26 -5.93 0.34
N VAL A 135 -11.97 -5.72 0.11
CA VAL A 135 -11.21 -4.54 0.55
C VAL A 135 -10.38 -4.00 -0.62
N LEU A 136 -10.09 -2.71 -0.63
CA LEU A 136 -9.24 -2.08 -1.64
C LEU A 136 -7.93 -1.64 -0.97
N ILE A 137 -6.83 -2.19 -1.47
CA ILE A 137 -5.50 -1.97 -0.91
C ILE A 137 -4.72 -1.06 -1.85
N GLU A 138 -4.11 -0.03 -1.30
CA GLU A 138 -3.29 0.93 -2.04
C GLU A 138 -1.90 1.00 -1.40
N ILE A 139 -0.87 0.85 -2.22
CA ILE A 139 0.52 1.02 -1.78
C ILE A 139 0.97 2.42 -2.19
N ARG A 140 1.47 3.19 -1.20
CA ARG A 140 2.05 4.51 -1.39
C ARG A 140 3.55 4.47 -1.12
N ASP A 141 4.35 5.06 -2.00
CA ASP A 141 5.80 5.13 -1.85
C ASP A 141 6.24 6.53 -1.39
N ALA A 142 6.58 6.65 -0.11
CA ALA A 142 6.93 7.92 0.51
C ALA A 142 8.04 7.75 1.55
N GLU A 143 8.68 8.86 1.95
CA GLU A 143 9.67 8.86 3.03
C GLU A 143 8.99 8.77 4.42
N THR A 144 7.81 9.39 4.56
CA THR A 144 7.05 9.41 5.82
C THR A 144 5.57 9.22 5.57
N ALA A 145 4.83 8.75 6.59
CA ALA A 145 3.38 8.57 6.49
C ALA A 145 2.64 9.88 6.17
N ALA A 146 3.14 11.03 6.66
CA ALA A 146 2.56 12.34 6.35
C ALA A 146 2.72 12.76 4.89
N GLU A 147 3.71 12.19 4.18
CA GLU A 147 3.99 12.46 2.76
C GLU A 147 3.43 11.37 1.84
N ALA A 148 2.85 10.30 2.40
CA ALA A 148 2.15 9.26 1.67
C ALA A 148 0.78 9.77 1.18
N LEU A 149 0.83 10.68 0.20
CA LEU A 149 -0.32 11.31 -0.46
C LEU A 149 -0.84 10.45 -1.63
N PRO A 150 -2.05 10.69 -2.17
CA PRO A 150 -2.57 9.97 -3.33
C PRO A 150 -1.66 10.05 -4.56
N SER A 151 -0.86 11.12 -4.69
CA SER A 151 0.12 11.27 -5.78
C SER A 151 1.34 10.35 -5.67
N SER A 152 1.55 9.75 -4.50
CA SER A 152 2.60 8.74 -4.24
C SER A 152 2.09 7.30 -4.37
N ALA A 153 0.83 7.10 -4.73
CA ALA A 153 0.27 5.78 -4.97
C ALA A 153 0.99 5.11 -6.14
N VAL A 154 1.57 3.93 -5.89
CA VAL A 154 2.30 3.15 -6.89
C VAL A 154 1.46 2.04 -7.49
N GLU A 155 0.55 1.46 -6.71
CA GLU A 155 -0.40 0.45 -7.17
C GLU A 155 -1.61 0.38 -6.24
N ILE A 156 -2.78 0.08 -6.82
CA ILE A 156 -4.04 -0.14 -6.12
C ILE A 156 -4.59 -1.49 -6.59
N ARG A 157 -5.06 -2.30 -5.65
CA ARG A 157 -5.57 -3.65 -5.90
C ARG A 157 -6.78 -3.97 -5.04
N ALA A 158 -7.83 -4.51 -5.66
CA ALA A 158 -8.94 -5.09 -4.91
C ALA A 158 -8.56 -6.49 -4.40
N ALA A 159 -8.82 -6.73 -3.12
CA ALA A 159 -8.44 -7.93 -2.40
C ALA A 159 -9.61 -8.43 -1.54
N ILE A 160 -9.46 -9.59 -0.91
CA ILE A 160 -10.47 -10.12 -0.02
C ILE A 160 -9.96 -10.20 1.42
N LEU A 161 -10.85 -9.89 2.35
CA LEU A 161 -10.61 -10.01 3.79
C LEU A 161 -11.16 -11.35 4.29
N LEU A 162 -10.34 -12.11 5.00
CA LEU A 162 -10.72 -13.36 5.64
C LEU A 162 -11.07 -13.16 7.12
N ASN A 163 -11.75 -14.14 7.70
CA ASN A 163 -12.29 -14.04 9.06
C ASN A 163 -11.24 -13.96 10.18
N ASP A 164 -9.99 -14.33 9.90
CA ASP A 164 -8.84 -14.21 10.80
C ASP A 164 -8.08 -12.89 10.61
N GLY A 165 -8.64 -11.96 9.83
CA GLY A 165 -8.08 -10.65 9.55
C GLY A 165 -7.04 -10.63 8.44
N SER A 166 -6.66 -11.78 7.88
CA SER A 166 -5.73 -11.80 6.75
C SER A 166 -6.38 -11.23 5.49
N VAL A 167 -5.61 -10.42 4.77
CA VAL A 167 -5.99 -9.91 3.45
C VAL A 167 -5.19 -10.65 2.39
N VAL A 168 -5.89 -11.24 1.43
CA VAL A 168 -5.32 -12.12 0.41
C VAL A 168 -5.86 -11.80 -0.99
N GLU A 169 -5.21 -12.35 -2.01
CA GLU A 169 -5.70 -12.28 -3.38
C GLU A 169 -7.08 -12.95 -3.54
N PRO A 170 -7.85 -12.65 -4.60
CA PRO A 170 -9.16 -13.25 -4.86
C PRO A 170 -9.17 -14.79 -5.02
N ASP A 171 -8.01 -15.45 -5.04
CA ASP A 171 -7.93 -16.92 -4.98
C ASP A 171 -8.21 -17.48 -3.56
N GLY A 172 -8.20 -16.61 -2.55
CA GLY A 172 -8.49 -16.93 -1.15
C GLY A 172 -7.35 -17.54 -0.36
N SER A 173 -6.12 -17.52 -0.87
CA SER A 173 -4.97 -18.11 -0.17
C SER A 173 -3.62 -17.46 -0.42
N SER A 174 -3.41 -16.83 -1.59
CA SER A 174 -2.13 -16.20 -1.91
C SER A 174 -2.02 -14.84 -1.21
N SER A 175 -0.83 -14.55 -0.67
CA SER A 175 -0.48 -13.20 -0.20
C SER A 175 -0.67 -12.18 -1.32
N LEU A 176 -0.92 -10.93 -0.96
CA LEU A 176 -1.15 -9.87 -1.94
C LEU A 176 0.10 -9.61 -2.76
N GLN A 177 -0.06 -9.47 -4.08
CA GLN A 177 1.06 -9.30 -5.00
C GLN A 177 0.92 -8.00 -5.78
N PHE A 178 1.88 -7.09 -5.57
CA PHE A 178 2.00 -5.86 -6.33
C PHE A 178 3.22 -5.95 -7.25
N SER A 179 3.09 -5.40 -8.45
CA SER A 179 4.18 -5.32 -9.44
C SER A 179 4.89 -3.96 -9.44
N ALA A 180 4.52 -3.06 -8.52
CA ALA A 180 5.16 -1.78 -8.34
C ALA A 180 6.58 -1.89 -7.76
N ASN A 181 7.46 -0.98 -8.20
CA ASN A 181 8.76 -0.77 -7.57
C ASN A 181 8.64 0.27 -6.46
N ILE A 182 9.33 0.04 -5.34
CA ILE A 182 9.43 0.99 -4.23
C ILE A 182 10.81 1.67 -4.28
N TYR A 183 10.80 3.00 -4.25
CA TYR A 183 12.02 3.83 -4.23
C TYR A 183 12.36 4.34 -2.84
N HIS A 184 11.36 4.61 -2.00
CA HIS A 184 11.53 5.03 -0.60
C HIS A 184 11.05 3.91 0.33
N HIS A 185 9.79 3.98 0.76
CA HIS A 185 9.21 3.06 1.73
C HIS A 185 7.73 2.79 1.41
N PRO A 186 7.27 1.53 1.46
CA PRO A 186 5.89 1.18 1.15
C PRO A 186 5.00 1.43 2.37
N PHE A 187 4.11 2.40 2.26
CA PHE A 187 2.99 2.58 3.17
C PHE A 187 1.74 1.92 2.60
N VAL A 188 0.96 1.29 3.48
CA VAL A 188 -0.23 0.53 3.11
C VAL A 188 -1.46 1.32 3.49
N VAL A 189 -2.34 1.57 2.52
CA VAL A 189 -3.66 2.12 2.72
C VAL A 189 -4.70 1.02 2.56
N VAL A 190 -5.66 0.99 3.46
CA VAL A 190 -6.78 0.05 3.45
C VAL A 190 -8.06 0.84 3.33
N TRP A 191 -8.81 0.59 2.26
CA TRP A 191 -10.14 1.13 2.04
C TRP A 191 -11.17 0.01 2.12
N HIS A 192 -12.33 0.33 2.68
CA HIS A 192 -13.47 -0.57 2.76
C HIS A 192 -14.74 0.21 2.50
N ARG A 193 -15.79 -0.47 2.01
CA ARG A 193 -16.99 0.17 1.51
C ARG A 193 -17.89 0.85 2.55
N ASN A 194 -17.79 0.41 3.80
CA ASN A 194 -18.67 0.85 4.90
C ASN A 194 -17.88 1.37 6.12
N HIS A 195 -16.56 1.53 6.00
CA HIS A 195 -15.66 1.79 7.12
C HIS A 195 -14.62 2.85 6.76
N LEU A 196 -14.15 3.59 7.77
CA LEU A 196 -13.11 4.60 7.55
C LEU A 196 -11.82 3.96 7.06
N GLY A 197 -11.27 4.52 5.98
CA GLY A 197 -9.97 4.11 5.46
C GLY A 197 -8.83 4.48 6.41
N VAL A 198 -7.77 3.67 6.40
CA VAL A 198 -6.59 3.86 7.26
C VAL A 198 -5.29 3.75 6.45
N LEU A 199 -4.29 4.53 6.85
CA LEU A 199 -2.92 4.48 6.35
C LEU A 199 -2.03 3.89 7.45
N SER A 200 -1.05 3.07 7.08
CA SER A 200 -0.02 2.57 8.01
C SER A 200 0.77 3.70 8.68
N ALA A 201 0.97 3.64 9.99
CA ALA A 201 1.75 4.65 10.72
C ALA A 201 3.24 4.62 10.39
N THR A 202 3.73 3.43 10.01
CA THR A 202 5.11 3.16 9.61
C THR A 202 5.10 2.40 8.29
N PRO A 203 6.24 2.35 7.57
CA PRO A 203 6.35 1.48 6.41
C PRO A 203 6.08 0.00 6.74
N ALA A 204 5.57 -0.74 5.77
CA ALA A 204 5.58 -2.20 5.82
C ALA A 204 7.02 -2.71 5.90
N THR A 205 7.25 -3.69 6.77
CA THR A 205 8.60 -4.20 7.03
C THR A 205 8.86 -5.44 6.18
N GLU A 206 9.96 -5.43 5.42
CA GLU A 206 10.37 -6.59 4.63
C GLU A 206 11.06 -7.64 5.50
N SER A 207 10.65 -8.90 5.36
CA SER A 207 11.28 -10.05 5.97
C SER A 207 11.21 -11.26 5.05
N GLY A 208 12.36 -11.65 4.49
CA GLY A 208 12.46 -12.87 3.67
C GLY A 208 11.75 -12.76 2.32
N GLY A 209 11.66 -11.54 1.77
CA GLY A 209 11.01 -11.24 0.50
C GLY A 209 9.53 -10.88 0.62
N ILE A 210 8.96 -10.90 1.82
CA ILE A 210 7.56 -10.57 2.08
C ILE A 210 7.51 -9.33 2.97
N TYR A 211 6.70 -8.35 2.60
CA TYR A 211 6.39 -7.19 3.41
C TYR A 211 5.27 -7.54 4.38
N LEU A 212 5.41 -7.12 5.64
CA LEU A 212 4.42 -7.38 6.68
C LEU A 212 3.87 -6.08 7.25
N TYR A 213 2.55 -6.03 7.44
CA TYR A 213 1.90 -4.99 8.22
C TYR A 213 0.70 -5.53 9.01
N ASP A 214 0.56 -5.10 10.26
CA ASP A 214 -0.51 -5.54 11.16
C ASP A 214 -1.13 -4.34 11.87
N PHE A 215 -2.34 -3.97 11.46
CA PHE A 215 -3.10 -2.87 12.04
C PHE A 215 -3.69 -3.21 13.42
N SER A 216 -3.74 -4.48 13.80
CA SER A 216 -4.59 -4.96 14.88
C SER A 216 -3.98 -4.83 16.28
N THR A 217 -2.69 -4.49 16.37
CA THR A 217 -1.92 -4.61 17.63
C THR A 217 -1.97 -3.38 18.53
N ALA A 218 -2.17 -2.19 17.96
CA ALA A 218 -2.24 -0.93 18.70
C ALA A 218 -2.89 0.17 17.84
N SER A 219 -3.46 1.19 18.48
CA SER A 219 -3.95 2.38 17.77
C SER A 219 -2.85 3.09 16.97
N THR A 220 -1.59 2.99 17.43
CA THR A 220 -0.42 3.59 16.77
C THR A 220 0.02 2.85 15.50
N GLN A 221 -0.66 1.79 15.08
CA GLN A 221 -0.42 1.15 13.78
C GLN A 221 -1.07 1.89 12.61
N ALA A 222 -2.04 2.77 12.89
CA ALA A 222 -2.57 3.67 11.87
C ALA A 222 -2.01 5.08 12.06
N TYR A 223 -1.74 5.74 10.94
CA TYR A 223 -1.32 7.13 10.91
C TYR A 223 -2.46 8.04 11.41
N GLY A 224 -2.09 9.06 12.18
CA GLY A 224 -3.04 10.05 12.72
C GLY A 224 -3.49 9.77 14.16
N THR A 225 -4.54 10.48 14.58
CA THR A 225 -5.14 10.32 15.92
C THR A 225 -6.45 9.58 15.78
N ASP A 226 -6.71 8.63 16.67
CA ASP A 226 -7.98 7.87 16.73
C ASP A 226 -8.38 7.26 15.36
N ALA A 227 -7.40 6.84 14.56
CA ALA A 227 -7.63 6.23 13.24
C ALA A 227 -8.14 4.77 13.32
N LEU A 228 -7.96 4.11 14.47
CA LEU A 228 -8.40 2.74 14.72
C LEU A 228 -9.16 2.64 16.05
N LYS A 229 -10.22 1.83 16.07
CA LYS A 229 -11.03 1.56 17.24
C LYS A 229 -10.56 0.29 17.94
N ILE A 230 -10.58 0.27 19.28
CA ILE A 230 -10.50 -1.00 20.01
C ILE A 230 -11.85 -1.72 19.93
N ILE A 231 -11.88 -2.85 19.21
CA ILE A 231 -13.13 -3.56 18.87
C ILE A 231 -13.39 -4.79 19.76
N GLY A 232 -12.48 -5.06 20.72
CA GLY A 232 -12.60 -6.12 21.71
C GLY A 232 -11.36 -7.02 21.77
N GLY A 233 -11.16 -7.70 22.91
CA GLY A 233 -10.04 -8.64 23.06
C GLY A 233 -8.63 -8.03 22.96
N GLY A 234 -8.51 -6.70 22.99
CA GLY A 234 -7.25 -5.98 22.73
C GLY A 234 -6.91 -5.80 21.24
N ILE A 235 -7.83 -6.17 20.35
CA ILE A 235 -7.70 -6.01 18.90
C ILE A 235 -8.19 -4.62 18.48
N TYR A 236 -7.43 -4.00 17.59
CA TYR A 236 -7.80 -2.77 16.90
C TYR A 236 -8.35 -3.08 15.50
N GLY A 237 -9.34 -2.31 15.06
CA GLY A 237 -9.92 -2.41 13.73
C GLY A 237 -10.44 -1.09 13.20
N LEU A 238 -10.88 -1.10 11.95
CA LEU A 238 -11.44 0.06 11.28
C LEU A 238 -12.80 0.41 11.89
N TYR A 239 -13.06 1.71 12.03
CA TYR A 239 -14.36 2.24 12.44
C TYR A 239 -15.41 1.96 11.38
N ALA A 240 -16.54 1.39 11.78
CA ALA A 240 -17.70 1.22 10.89
C ALA A 240 -18.59 2.47 10.94
N GLY A 241 -19.24 2.83 9.82
CA GLY A 241 -20.21 3.93 9.79
C GLY A 241 -20.07 4.91 8.64
N ASP A 242 -19.02 4.81 7.84
CA ASP A 242 -18.76 5.64 6.67
C ASP A 242 -19.39 4.97 5.44
N ALA A 243 -20.70 5.14 5.25
CA ALA A 243 -21.46 4.49 4.19
C ALA A 243 -21.29 5.19 2.84
N ASN A 244 -20.99 6.49 2.85
CA ASN A 244 -20.77 7.24 1.62
C ASN A 244 -19.29 7.23 1.19
N ALA A 245 -18.40 6.69 2.02
CA ALA A 245 -16.97 6.65 1.83
C ALA A 245 -16.35 8.03 1.57
N ASP A 246 -16.84 9.05 2.30
CA ASP A 246 -16.30 10.41 2.29
C ASP A 246 -15.23 10.65 3.37
N GLY A 247 -14.94 9.62 4.17
CA GLY A 247 -13.94 9.67 5.22
C GLY A 247 -14.43 10.33 6.51
N ILE A 248 -15.74 10.60 6.68
CA ILE A 248 -16.29 11.24 7.88
C ILE A 248 -17.59 10.55 8.29
N ILE A 249 -17.61 9.90 9.46
CA ILE A 249 -18.83 9.29 10.00
C ILE A 249 -19.73 10.38 10.57
N ASN A 250 -20.85 10.66 9.90
CA ASN A 250 -21.76 11.70 10.33
C ASN A 250 -23.23 11.43 9.95
N ASN A 251 -24.11 12.41 10.15
CA ASN A 251 -25.54 12.22 9.89
C ASN A 251 -25.88 12.12 8.39
N THR A 252 -24.95 12.48 7.51
CA THR A 252 -25.10 12.37 6.05
C THR A 252 -25.13 10.91 5.61
N ASP A 253 -24.29 10.05 6.20
CA ASP A 253 -24.32 8.59 5.98
C ASP A 253 -25.72 8.02 6.25
N ASN A 254 -26.31 8.43 7.37
CA ASN A 254 -27.64 7.99 7.75
C ASN A 254 -28.73 8.49 6.80
N ILE A 255 -28.69 9.76 6.40
CA ILE A 255 -29.71 10.35 5.52
C ILE A 255 -29.68 9.71 4.12
N ILE A 256 -28.47 9.48 3.59
CA ILE A 256 -28.30 9.00 2.22
C ILE A 256 -28.50 7.49 2.13
N TYR A 257 -27.96 6.73 3.09
CA TYR A 257 -27.95 5.27 3.02
C TYR A 257 -28.89 4.64 4.03
N TRP A 258 -28.66 4.81 5.33
CA TRP A 258 -29.42 4.06 6.34
C TRP A 258 -30.94 4.30 6.25
N ASP A 259 -31.40 5.55 6.14
CA ASP A 259 -32.83 5.89 6.04
C ASP A 259 -33.49 5.28 4.78
N GLN A 260 -32.72 5.05 3.71
CA GLN A 260 -33.20 4.43 2.46
C GLN A 260 -33.14 2.90 2.50
N GLN A 261 -32.18 2.34 3.24
CA GLN A 261 -31.87 0.91 3.23
C GLN A 261 -32.42 0.16 4.44
N SER A 262 -32.86 0.86 5.50
CA SER A 262 -33.41 0.24 6.71
C SER A 262 -34.54 -0.74 6.39
N GLY A 263 -34.38 -1.98 6.86
CA GLY A 263 -35.29 -3.10 6.62
C GLY A 263 -35.02 -3.89 5.34
N ASN A 264 -34.06 -3.48 4.51
CA ASN A 264 -33.63 -4.23 3.33
C ASN A 264 -32.53 -5.24 3.69
N THR A 265 -32.39 -6.24 2.82
CA THR A 265 -31.35 -7.28 2.93
C THR A 265 -30.50 -7.30 1.67
N GLY A 266 -29.19 -7.50 1.80
CA GLY A 266 -28.28 -7.62 0.68
C GLY A 266 -26.86 -7.19 1.00
N TYR A 267 -26.10 -6.87 -0.04
CA TYR A 267 -24.78 -6.25 0.04
C TYR A 267 -24.96 -4.74 0.01
N LEU A 268 -25.09 -4.13 1.19
CA LEU A 268 -25.56 -2.74 1.38
C LEU A 268 -24.55 -1.88 2.13
N GLU A 269 -24.51 -0.59 1.82
CA GLU A 269 -23.55 0.40 2.34
C GLU A 269 -23.84 0.82 3.80
N ALA A 270 -25.08 0.69 4.26
CA ALA A 270 -25.45 0.94 5.66
C ALA A 270 -25.46 -0.32 6.54
N ASP A 271 -25.04 -1.48 6.02
CA ASP A 271 -24.86 -2.72 6.77
C ASP A 271 -23.46 -2.71 7.39
N TYR A 272 -23.35 -2.17 8.60
CA TYR A 272 -22.07 -1.91 9.26
C TYR A 272 -21.56 -3.15 10.00
N ASN A 273 -22.45 -4.06 10.41
CA ASN A 273 -22.07 -5.32 11.04
C ASN A 273 -21.80 -6.47 10.05
N LEU A 274 -22.06 -6.23 8.76
CA LEU A 274 -21.90 -7.18 7.65
C LEU A 274 -22.72 -8.46 7.87
N ASP A 275 -23.94 -8.31 8.41
CA ASP A 275 -24.86 -9.41 8.60
C ASP A 275 -25.81 -9.63 7.41
N GLY A 276 -25.82 -8.71 6.45
CA GLY A 276 -26.66 -8.72 5.26
C GLY A 276 -28.03 -8.08 5.44
N GLU A 277 -28.28 -7.39 6.54
CA GLU A 277 -29.55 -6.71 6.86
C GLU A 277 -29.28 -5.34 7.46
N VAL A 278 -29.86 -4.28 6.90
CA VAL A 278 -29.72 -2.93 7.48
C VAL A 278 -30.80 -2.71 8.52
N GLN A 279 -30.43 -2.59 9.79
CA GLN A 279 -31.34 -2.49 10.93
C GLN A 279 -30.99 -1.34 11.87
N ASN A 280 -31.76 -1.19 12.94
CA ASN A 280 -31.47 -0.21 13.99
C ASN A 280 -30.14 -0.48 14.70
N GLN A 281 -29.68 -1.73 14.71
CA GLN A 281 -28.37 -2.12 15.24
C GLN A 281 -27.25 -1.40 14.48
N ASP A 282 -27.27 -1.40 13.15
CA ASP A 282 -26.26 -0.72 12.34
C ASP A 282 -26.11 0.76 12.75
N LYS A 283 -27.25 1.44 12.87
CA LYS A 283 -27.30 2.84 13.25
C LYS A 283 -26.87 3.09 14.69
N ASN A 284 -27.42 2.33 15.63
CA ASN A 284 -27.26 2.62 17.06
C ASN A 284 -25.92 2.17 17.59
N ASP A 285 -25.43 1.01 17.14
CA ASP A 285 -24.26 0.36 17.70
C ASP A 285 -22.97 0.79 16.99
N TYR A 286 -23.06 1.31 15.76
CA TYR A 286 -21.90 1.74 14.98
C TYR A 286 -21.98 3.20 14.53
N ALA A 287 -22.93 3.58 13.65
CA ALA A 287 -22.94 4.93 13.09
C ALA A 287 -23.14 6.04 14.15
N HIS A 288 -23.92 5.77 15.20
CA HIS A 288 -24.09 6.70 16.32
C HIS A 288 -22.90 6.71 17.27
N ASP A 289 -22.34 5.54 17.59
CA ASP A 289 -21.21 5.41 18.53
C ASP A 289 -19.93 6.04 17.95
N ASN A 290 -19.74 5.92 16.64
CA ASN A 290 -18.59 6.45 15.90
C ASN A 290 -18.84 7.84 15.31
N ALA A 291 -19.94 8.50 15.65
CA ALA A 291 -20.29 9.78 15.06
C ALA A 291 -19.24 10.86 15.36
N GLY A 292 -18.69 11.47 14.31
CA GLY A 292 -17.66 12.50 14.39
C GLY A 292 -16.24 11.99 14.17
N GLU A 293 -16.04 10.67 14.09
CA GLU A 293 -14.75 10.09 13.69
C GLU A 293 -14.50 10.33 12.20
N ASN A 294 -13.23 10.49 11.83
CA ASN A 294 -12.84 10.79 10.47
C ASN A 294 -11.53 10.07 10.08
N SER A 295 -11.43 9.70 8.81
CA SER A 295 -10.22 9.12 8.25
C SER A 295 -9.04 10.08 8.42
N GLN A 296 -7.89 9.51 8.70
CA GLN A 296 -6.62 10.22 8.84
C GLN A 296 -5.70 9.98 7.64
N VAL A 297 -6.18 9.28 6.60
CA VAL A 297 -5.43 9.07 5.36
C VAL A 297 -5.17 10.44 4.73
N PRO A 298 -3.91 10.80 4.43
CA PRO A 298 -3.59 12.07 3.79
C PRO A 298 -4.16 12.17 2.36
N ASP A 299 -4.68 13.35 2.03
CA ASP A 299 -5.21 13.76 0.71
C ASP A 299 -4.30 14.78 0.00
#